data_AF-A0A1B6MHB3-F1
#
_entry.id   AF-A0A1B6MHB3-F1
#
_cell.length_a   1.000
_cell.length_b   1.000
_cell.length_c   1.000
_cell.angle_alpha   90.00
_cell.angle_beta   90.00
_cell.angle_gamma   90.00
#
_symmetry.space_group_name_H-M   'P 1'
#
loop_
_entity.id
_entity.type
_entity.pdbx_description
1 polymer ?
#
loop_
_entity_poly.entity_id
_entity_poly.type
_entity_poly.pdbx_seq_one_letter_code
_entity_poly.pdbx_strand_id
1 'polypeptide(L)'
;MGQDIHDIHDEELEKMMSEACQPLDFDAFIMLLGYRTIELDPEEVLRDALSRWDYDGSGLISEEKFRHDLMYLGDKFSEKEVNMALEDAPVTKGLGFYKDIRMIDYVKFCHVLCGLRKKTRDPSLEEFGLDVSV
;
A
#
# COMPACT_ATOMS: atom_id res chain seq x y z
N MET A 1 -2.29 -31.80 -10.04
CA MET A 1 -1.20 -31.27 -9.20
C MET A 1 -1.77 -30.05 -8.49
N GLY A 2 -2.37 -30.27 -7.31
CA GLY A 2 -2.85 -29.17 -6.47
C GLY A 2 -1.66 -28.66 -5.68
N GLN A 3 -1.32 -27.38 -5.85
CA GLN A 3 -0.25 -26.76 -5.08
C GLN A 3 -0.73 -26.51 -3.65
N ASP A 4 0.20 -26.67 -2.73
CA ASP A 4 0.13 -26.54 -1.27
C ASP A 4 -0.89 -25.52 -0.77
N ILE A 5 -1.85 -25.99 0.02
CA ILE A 5 -2.36 -25.20 1.14
C ILE A 5 -1.19 -25.18 2.12
N HIS A 6 -0.45 -24.07 2.19
CA HIS A 6 0.55 -23.88 3.24
C HIS A 6 -0.15 -24.09 4.58
N ASP A 7 0.17 -25.19 5.28
CA ASP A 7 -0.18 -25.32 6.70
C ASP A 7 0.52 -24.17 7.42
N ILE A 8 -0.28 -23.22 7.87
CA ILE A 8 0.19 -22.14 8.73
C ILE A 8 0.63 -22.82 10.03
N HIS A 9 1.92 -22.78 10.35
CA HIS A 9 2.43 -23.34 11.59
C HIS A 9 1.71 -22.70 12.79
N ASP A 10 1.42 -23.50 13.81
CA ASP A 10 0.71 -23.06 15.04
C ASP A 10 1.31 -21.78 15.65
N GLU A 11 2.62 -21.56 15.50
CA GLU A 11 3.32 -20.36 15.96
C GLU A 11 2.88 -19.08 15.22
N GLU A 12 2.64 -19.15 13.91
CA GLU A 12 2.14 -18.00 13.14
C GLU A 12 0.65 -17.77 13.43
N LEU A 13 -0.11 -18.85 13.69
CA LEU A 13 -1.50 -18.75 14.13
C LEU A 13 -1.60 -18.06 15.51
N GLU A 14 -0.79 -18.48 16.48
CA GLU A 14 -0.73 -17.87 17.81
C GLU A 14 -0.33 -16.40 17.73
N LYS A 15 0.63 -16.05 16.87
CA LYS A 15 1.03 -14.67 16.62
C LYS A 15 -0.12 -13.84 16.05
N MET A 16 -0.84 -14.33 15.05
CA MET A 16 -2.02 -13.67 14.50
C MET A 16 -3.13 -13.50 15.56
N MET A 17 -3.35 -14.50 16.40
CA MET A 17 -4.35 -14.44 17.48
C MET A 17 -3.95 -13.48 18.60
N SER A 18 -2.64 -13.29 18.84
CA SER A 18 -2.12 -12.37 19.85
C SER A 18 -2.33 -10.89 19.51
N GLU A 19 -2.61 -10.56 18.25
CA GLU A 19 -2.94 -9.19 17.84
C GLU A 19 -4.32 -8.76 18.38
N ALA A 20 -5.18 -9.71 18.73
CA ALA A 20 -6.50 -9.45 19.30
C ALA A 20 -6.41 -9.12 20.80
N CYS A 21 -6.94 -7.96 21.20
CA CYS A 21 -7.01 -7.56 22.62
C CYS A 21 -8.00 -8.41 23.45
N GLN A 22 -8.94 -9.07 22.77
CA GLN A 22 -9.98 -9.95 23.33
C GLN A 22 -10.08 -11.23 22.48
N PRO A 23 -10.68 -12.33 22.99
CA PRO A 23 -10.87 -13.54 22.19
C PRO A 23 -11.48 -13.20 20.83
N LEU A 24 -10.88 -13.73 19.75
CA LEU A 24 -11.23 -13.38 18.39
C LEU A 24 -12.64 -13.87 18.05
N ASP A 25 -13.64 -13.02 18.27
CA ASP A 25 -14.98 -13.16 17.72
C ASP A 25 -15.12 -12.30 16.45
N PHE A 26 -16.30 -12.33 15.83
CA PHE A 26 -16.54 -11.59 14.59
C PHE A 26 -16.35 -10.08 14.78
N ASP A 27 -16.80 -9.52 15.90
CA ASP A 27 -16.72 -8.09 16.16
C ASP A 27 -15.27 -7.66 16.43
N ALA A 28 -14.50 -8.46 17.17
CA ALA A 28 -13.06 -8.26 17.37
C ALA A 28 -12.28 -8.33 16.04
N PHE A 29 -12.65 -9.26 15.15
CA PHE A 29 -12.06 -9.37 13.81
C PHE A 29 -12.34 -8.11 12.95
N ILE A 30 -13.59 -7.62 12.93
CA ILE A 30 -13.95 -6.39 12.22
C ILE A 30 -13.22 -5.18 12.80
N MET A 31 -13.09 -5.11 14.12
CA MET A 31 -12.36 -4.05 14.80
C MET A 31 -10.87 -4.07 14.44
N LEU A 32 -10.22 -5.24 14.47
CA LEU A 32 -8.81 -5.40 14.06
C LEU A 32 -8.58 -5.00 12.60
N LEU A 33 -9.45 -5.46 11.71
CA LEU A 33 -9.40 -5.09 10.29
C LEU A 33 -9.58 -3.57 10.14
N GLY A 34 -10.54 -2.99 10.86
CA GLY A 34 -10.79 -1.55 10.87
C GLY A 34 -9.57 -0.73 11.31
N TYR A 35 -8.91 -1.09 12.42
CA TYR A 35 -7.72 -0.38 12.90
C TYR A 35 -6.57 -0.37 11.88
N ARG A 36 -6.32 -1.52 11.22
CA ARG A 36 -5.26 -1.64 10.20
C ARG A 36 -5.51 -0.76 8.97
N THR A 37 -6.73 -0.28 8.73
CA THR A 37 -7.06 0.64 7.63
C THR A 37 -6.90 2.12 7.95
N ILE A 38 -6.73 2.48 9.23
CA ILE A 38 -6.79 3.88 9.69
C ILE A 38 -5.41 4.55 9.67
N GLU A 39 -4.32 3.77 9.76
CA GLU A 39 -2.97 4.32 9.93
C GLU A 39 -2.32 4.84 8.63
N LEU A 40 -2.94 4.62 7.47
CA LEU A 40 -2.40 5.05 6.18
C LEU A 40 -3.10 6.30 5.65
N ASP A 41 -2.30 7.22 5.13
CA ASP A 41 -2.78 8.42 4.45
C ASP A 41 -3.70 8.09 3.26
N PRO A 42 -4.61 9.01 2.84
CA PRO A 42 -5.41 8.83 1.64
C PRO A 42 -4.55 8.61 0.40
N GLU A 43 -5.08 7.82 -0.55
CA GLU A 43 -4.39 7.52 -1.82
C GLU A 43 -3.96 8.80 -2.53
N GLU A 44 -4.81 9.82 -2.51
CA GLU A 44 -4.55 11.15 -3.08
C GLU A 44 -3.32 11.82 -2.46
N VAL A 45 -3.20 11.75 -1.14
CA VAL A 45 -2.06 12.32 -0.40
C VAL A 45 -0.77 11.55 -0.72
N LEU A 46 -0.83 10.22 -0.77
CA LEU A 46 0.32 9.39 -1.15
C LEU A 46 0.76 9.65 -2.59
N ARG A 47 -0.19 9.82 -3.52
CA ARG A 47 0.09 10.13 -4.92
C ARG A 47 0.74 11.50 -5.06
N ASP A 48 0.22 12.51 -4.36
CA ASP A 48 0.79 13.86 -4.34
C ASP A 48 2.21 13.86 -3.78
N ALA A 49 2.46 13.06 -2.72
CA ALA A 49 3.80 12.89 -2.18
C ALA A 49 4.77 12.24 -3.18
N LEU A 50 4.39 11.12 -3.79
CA LEU A 50 5.25 10.38 -4.73
C LEU A 50 5.44 11.09 -6.08
N SER A 51 4.50 11.94 -6.49
CA SER A 51 4.63 12.77 -7.70
C SER A 51 5.85 13.70 -7.69
N ARG A 52 6.45 13.98 -6.52
CA ARG A 52 7.70 14.77 -6.41
C ARG A 52 8.91 14.08 -7.05
N TRP A 53 8.84 12.77 -7.28
CA TRP A 53 9.87 12.02 -8.03
C TRP A 53 9.55 11.92 -9.53
N ASP A 54 8.34 12.29 -9.94
CA ASP A 54 7.82 12.19 -11.31
C ASP A 54 7.73 13.58 -11.96
N TYR A 55 8.85 14.05 -12.51
CA TYR A 55 8.94 15.39 -13.09
C TYR A 55 8.14 15.56 -14.39
N ASP A 56 7.84 14.47 -15.11
CA ASP A 56 7.11 14.51 -16.37
C ASP A 56 5.63 14.13 -16.23
N GLY A 57 5.20 13.73 -15.04
CA GLY A 57 3.81 13.36 -14.74
C GLY A 57 3.39 12.07 -15.41
N SER A 58 4.33 11.16 -15.69
CA SER A 58 4.10 9.89 -16.37
C SER A 58 3.38 8.85 -15.52
N GLY A 59 3.28 9.05 -14.20
CA GLY A 59 2.85 8.04 -13.24
C GLY A 59 3.96 7.04 -12.89
N LEU A 60 5.19 7.28 -13.36
CA LEU A 60 6.33 6.38 -13.21
C LEU A 60 7.50 7.09 -12.53
N ILE A 61 8.16 6.40 -11.60
CA ILE A 61 9.39 6.89 -10.95
C ILE A 61 10.52 5.88 -11.10
N SER A 62 11.76 6.35 -11.22
CA SER A 62 12.92 5.45 -11.32
C SER A 62 13.12 4.69 -10.00
N GLU A 63 13.11 3.36 -10.05
CA GLU A 63 13.30 2.50 -8.88
C GLU A 63 14.65 2.76 -8.21
N GLU A 64 15.71 2.85 -9.02
CA GLU A 64 17.08 3.09 -8.54
C GLU A 64 17.20 4.45 -7.85
N LYS A 65 16.66 5.51 -8.46
CA LYS A 65 16.67 6.84 -7.87
C LYS A 65 15.86 6.89 -6.59
N PHE A 66 14.67 6.29 -6.59
CA PHE A 66 13.80 6.28 -5.41
C PHE A 66 14.45 5.53 -4.25
N ARG A 67 15.03 4.35 -4.51
CA ARG A 67 15.81 3.58 -3.54
C ARG A 67 16.98 4.39 -2.97
N HIS A 68 17.76 5.05 -3.83
CA HIS A 68 18.85 5.91 -3.38
C HIS A 68 18.33 7.01 -2.46
N ASP A 69 17.28 7.72 -2.87
CA ASP A 69 16.74 8.84 -2.10
C ASP A 69 16.20 8.38 -0.73
N LEU A 70 15.57 7.20 -0.63
CA LEU A 70 15.13 6.60 0.66
C LEU A 70 16.30 6.27 1.61
N MET A 71 17.48 5.93 1.08
CA MET A 71 18.64 5.58 1.92
C MET A 71 19.46 6.81 2.35
N TYR A 72 19.37 7.92 1.62
CA TYR A 72 20.27 9.05 1.80
C TYR A 72 19.59 10.38 2.15
N LEU A 73 18.29 10.54 1.89
CA LEU A 73 17.54 11.77 2.15
C LEU A 73 16.53 11.57 3.29
N GLY A 74 16.30 12.62 4.08
CA GLY A 74 15.29 12.62 5.15
C GLY A 74 15.57 11.59 6.25
N ASP A 75 14.51 10.89 6.66
CA ASP A 75 14.57 9.74 7.56
C ASP A 75 15.03 8.52 6.77
N LYS A 76 16.29 8.15 6.99
CA LYS A 76 17.00 7.20 6.14
C LYS A 76 16.62 5.77 6.46
N PHE A 77 16.25 5.05 5.42
CA PHE A 77 16.00 3.63 5.50
C PHE A 77 17.32 2.88 5.32
N SER A 78 17.50 1.81 6.08
CA SER A 78 18.52 0.80 5.79
C SER A 78 18.20 0.08 4.48
N GLU A 79 19.20 -0.55 3.88
CA GLU A 79 19.01 -1.32 2.65
C GLU A 79 17.94 -2.42 2.81
N LYS A 80 17.87 -3.05 3.99
CA LYS A 80 16.86 -4.06 4.31
C LYS A 80 15.46 -3.45 4.34
N GLU A 81 15.29 -2.28 4.96
CA GLU A 81 14.00 -1.58 5.02
C GLU A 81 13.56 -1.13 3.64
N VAL A 82 14.46 -0.64 2.78
CA VAL A 82 14.09 -0.28 1.40
C VAL A 82 13.70 -1.51 0.58
N ASN A 83 14.42 -2.62 0.72
CA ASN A 83 14.05 -3.86 0.05
C ASN A 83 12.65 -4.34 0.46
N MET A 84 12.35 -4.31 1.75
CA MET A 84 11.03 -4.67 2.27
C MET A 84 9.95 -3.68 1.82
N ALA A 85 10.22 -2.38 1.84
CA ALA A 85 9.26 -1.35 1.45
C ALA A 85 8.89 -1.39 -0.04
N LEU A 86 9.80 -1.87 -0.90
CA LEU A 86 9.60 -1.92 -2.35
C LEU A 86 9.34 -3.33 -2.89
N GLU A 87 9.21 -4.33 -2.01
CA GLU A 87 9.07 -5.75 -2.39
C GLU A 87 7.87 -5.98 -3.32
N ASP A 88 6.72 -5.39 -2.97
CA ASP A 88 5.46 -5.50 -3.71
C ASP A 88 5.20 -4.30 -4.65
N ALA A 89 6.21 -3.45 -4.86
CA ALA A 89 6.07 -2.29 -5.73
C ALA A 89 5.82 -2.75 -7.18
N PRO A 90 4.79 -2.22 -7.89
CA PRO A 90 4.55 -2.56 -9.29
C PRO A 90 5.65 -2.00 -10.19
N VAL A 91 6.61 -2.84 -10.58
CA VAL A 91 7.74 -2.46 -11.44
C VAL A 91 7.44 -2.76 -12.92
N THR A 92 7.73 -1.79 -13.77
CA THR A 92 7.67 -1.89 -15.23
C THR A 92 8.97 -1.39 -15.86
N LYS A 93 9.11 -1.58 -17.17
CA LYS A 93 10.15 -0.90 -17.95
C LYS A 93 9.73 0.53 -18.27
N GLY A 94 10.69 1.45 -18.28
CA GLY A 94 10.44 2.81 -18.73
C GLY A 94 9.99 2.88 -20.19
N LEU A 95 9.48 4.04 -20.58
CA LEU A 95 9.07 4.32 -21.96
C LEU A 95 10.14 5.17 -22.65
N GLY A 96 10.16 5.12 -23.99
CA GLY A 96 11.05 5.95 -24.81
C GLY A 96 12.54 5.74 -24.48
N PHE A 97 13.23 6.82 -24.13
CA PHE A 97 14.65 6.82 -23.80
C PHE A 97 15.00 6.00 -22.55
N TYR A 98 14.02 5.70 -21.69
CA TYR A 98 14.19 4.99 -20.43
C TYR A 98 13.81 3.51 -20.49
N LYS A 99 13.69 2.93 -21.70
CA LYS A 99 13.23 1.54 -21.92
C LYS A 99 13.99 0.45 -21.16
N ASP A 100 15.25 0.71 -20.82
CA ASP A 100 16.13 -0.23 -20.14
C ASP A 100 16.22 0.06 -18.62
N ILE A 101 15.51 1.09 -18.14
CA ILE A 101 15.42 1.46 -16.73
C ILE A 101 14.19 0.83 -16.11
N ARG A 102 14.34 0.31 -14.88
CA ARG A 102 13.22 -0.16 -14.07
C ARG A 102 12.52 1.03 -13.41
N MET A 103 11.21 1.09 -13.61
CA MET A 103 10.35 2.17 -13.14
C MET A 103 9.25 1.59 -12.26
N ILE A 104 8.92 2.27 -11.17
CA ILE A 104 7.79 1.93 -10.30
C ILE A 104 6.58 2.71 -10.80
N ASP A 105 5.47 2.00 -11.06
CA ASP A 105 4.15 2.59 -11.27
C ASP A 105 3.58 2.97 -9.90
N TYR A 106 3.89 4.19 -9.47
CA TYR A 106 3.56 4.65 -8.13
C TYR A 106 2.05 4.88 -7.97
N VAL A 107 1.31 5.08 -9.06
CA VAL A 107 -0.15 5.20 -9.03
C VAL A 107 -0.77 3.87 -8.63
N LYS A 108 -0.35 2.77 -9.27
CA LYS A 108 -0.75 1.42 -8.84
C LYS A 108 -0.21 1.10 -7.45
N PHE A 109 0.99 1.56 -7.11
CA PHE A 109 1.56 1.32 -5.79
C PHE A 109 0.71 1.94 -4.68
N CYS A 110 0.29 3.20 -4.84
CA CYS A 110 -0.62 3.86 -3.90
C CYS A 110 -1.95 3.11 -3.76
N HIS A 111 -2.49 2.59 -4.87
CA HIS A 111 -3.72 1.80 -4.83
C HIS A 111 -3.57 0.51 -4.02
N VAL A 112 -2.44 -0.19 -4.17
CA VAL A 112 -2.10 -1.40 -3.39
C VAL A 112 -1.96 -1.06 -1.91
N LEU A 113 -1.22 0.00 -1.58
CA LEU A 113 -1.03 0.45 -0.20
C LEU A 113 -2.36 0.86 0.46
N CYS A 114 -3.28 1.46 -0.30
CA CYS A 114 -4.57 1.93 0.20
C CYS A 114 -5.69 0.89 0.12
N GLY A 115 -5.46 -0.32 -0.39
CA GLY A 115 -6.49 -1.25 -0.89
C GLY A 115 -7.63 -1.66 0.06
N LEU A 116 -7.56 -1.31 1.35
CA LEU A 116 -8.66 -1.50 2.31
C LEU A 116 -9.46 -0.22 2.62
N ARG A 117 -9.00 0.96 2.21
CA ARG A 117 -9.74 2.23 2.31
C ARG A 117 -10.62 2.38 1.07
N LYS A 118 -11.87 1.91 1.14
CA LYS A 118 -12.89 2.38 0.19
C LYS A 118 -12.97 3.89 0.29
N LYS A 119 -13.02 4.55 -0.88
CA LYS A 119 -13.18 6.01 -1.07
C LYS A 119 -14.10 6.56 0.02
N THR A 120 -13.58 7.48 0.83
CA THR A 120 -14.34 8.17 1.88
C THR A 120 -15.66 8.64 1.26
N ARG A 121 -16.78 8.33 1.91
CA ARG A 121 -18.10 8.87 1.55
C ARG A 121 -17.95 10.39 1.38
N ASP A 122 -18.33 10.90 0.24
CA ASP A 122 -18.36 12.35 -0.01
C ASP A 122 -19.51 12.95 0.81
N PRO A 123 -19.24 13.81 1.82
CA PRO A 123 -20.27 14.43 2.62
C PRO A 123 -21.22 15.33 1.81
N SER A 124 -20.79 15.78 0.61
CA SER A 124 -21.65 16.59 -0.28
C SER A 124 -22.74 15.78 -0.99
N LEU A 125 -22.68 14.44 -0.96
CA LEU A 125 -23.70 13.57 -1.54
C LEU A 125 -24.88 13.31 -0.59
N GLU A 126 -24.76 13.60 0.71
CA GLU A 126 -25.88 13.52 1.66
C GLU A 126 -26.93 14.62 1.41
N GLU A 127 -26.54 15.76 0.83
CA GLU A 127 -27.48 16.83 0.45
C GLU A 127 -28.44 16.40 -0.68
N PHE A 128 -28.12 15.33 -1.42
CA PHE A 128 -28.94 14.84 -2.52
C PHE A 128 -29.81 13.62 -2.18
N GLY A 129 -29.74 13.10 -0.94
CA GLY A 129 -30.65 12.08 -0.44
C GLY A 129 -30.63 10.74 -1.21
N LEU A 130 -29.56 10.44 -1.95
CA LEU A 130 -29.43 9.18 -2.68
C LEU A 130 -28.67 8.17 -1.80
N ASP A 131 -29.43 7.35 -1.07
CA ASP A 131 -28.91 6.12 -0.48
C ASP A 131 -28.54 5.15 -1.61
N VAL A 132 -27.25 4.94 -1.80
CA VAL A 132 -26.73 3.82 -2.59
C VAL A 132 -25.88 2.93 -1.71
N SER A 133 -26.60 2.22 -0.84
CA SER A 133 -26.13 1.01 -0.19
C SER A 133 -25.98 -0.13 -1.21
N VAL A 134 -24.73 -0.46 -1.58
CA VAL A 134 -24.25 -1.86 -1.77
C VAL A 134 -22.76 -1.93 -1.43
#